data_AF-A0A7V8E3F1-F1
#
_entry.id   AF-A0A7V8E3F1-F1
#
_cell.length_a   1.000
_cell.length_b   1.000
_cell.length_c   1.000
_cell.angle_alpha   90.00
_cell.angle_beta   90.00
_cell.angle_gamma   90.00
#
_symmetry.space_group_name_H-M   'P 1'
#
loop_
_entity.id
_entity.type
_entity.pdbx_description
1 polymer ?
#
loop_
_entity_poly.entity_id
_entity_poly.type
_entity_poly.pdbx_seq_one_letter_code
_entity_poly.pdbx_strand_id
1 'polypeptide(L)'
;MADAPQTTCCSAPDAATIKPCAACGAPVCKNCRAFVNGLILCSNCRGQVESAVAAEQPGALGLPFAIAGGVVAAIVSGAVWAAIAIYGNAEIGFIAIGVGFLAGWGVFLGAGKKRGVQLQVVAVACAVLGLLLGKYFIVANAIRDYIVQQGGAKAGEISLFHSGIMKIFFENIGSFLSPWDALWVFLALGAAWRVPQPSGLHVS
;
A
#
# COMPACT_ATOMS: atom_id res chain seq x y z
N MET A 1 8.63 45.60 41.32
CA MET A 1 8.22 45.58 39.91
C MET A 1 9.00 44.44 39.28
N ALA A 2 8.39 43.28 39.10
CA ALA A 2 9.07 42.09 38.59
C ALA A 2 9.11 42.18 37.06
N ASP A 3 10.31 42.05 36.49
CA ASP A 3 10.56 42.03 35.05
C ASP A 3 9.65 41.02 34.35
N ALA A 4 8.86 41.49 33.37
CA ALA A 4 8.13 40.61 32.48
C ALA A 4 9.16 39.80 31.68
N PRO A 5 9.08 38.45 31.65
CA PRO A 5 10.03 37.64 30.91
C PRO A 5 9.97 38.05 29.45
N GLN A 6 11.10 38.52 28.91
CA GLN A 6 11.25 38.84 27.49
C GLN A 6 10.97 37.56 26.69
N THR A 7 9.73 37.42 26.21
CA THR A 7 9.29 36.30 25.37
C THR A 7 9.85 36.48 23.96
N THR A 8 11.15 36.26 23.80
CA THR A 8 11.83 36.30 22.50
C THR A 8 11.53 35.01 21.74
N CYS A 9 10.35 34.97 21.12
CA CYS A 9 9.95 33.86 20.23
C CYS A 9 10.65 33.91 18.86
N CYS A 10 11.15 35.08 18.43
CA CYS A 10 11.97 35.31 17.25
C CYS A 10 12.64 36.69 17.31
N SER A 11 13.46 37.03 16.31
CA SER A 11 14.19 38.31 16.23
C SER A 11 13.30 39.55 16.13
N ALA A 12 12.04 39.40 15.72
CA ALA A 12 11.05 40.48 15.61
C ALA A 12 9.68 39.99 16.12
N PRO A 13 9.50 39.88 17.45
CA PRO A 13 8.30 39.29 18.04
C PRO A 13 7.10 40.24 17.93
N ASP A 14 5.94 39.70 17.56
CA ASP A 14 4.66 40.40 17.64
C ASP A 14 3.91 40.01 18.93
N ALA A 15 3.99 40.87 19.94
CA ALA A 15 3.41 40.62 21.26
C ALA A 15 1.88 40.42 21.23
N ALA A 16 1.17 41.07 20.29
CA ALA A 16 -0.29 41.00 20.22
C ALA A 16 -0.82 39.65 19.73
N THR A 17 0.04 38.83 19.11
CA THR A 17 -0.37 37.55 18.49
C THR A 17 0.29 36.33 19.12
N ILE A 18 0.89 36.49 20.31
CA ILE A 18 1.53 35.39 21.03
C ILE A 18 0.48 34.35 21.43
N LYS A 19 0.75 33.10 21.04
CA LYS A 19 0.03 31.90 21.46
C LYS A 19 1.05 30.84 21.91
N PRO A 20 0.69 29.92 22.83
CA PRO A 20 1.57 28.83 23.21
C PRO A 20 1.73 27.81 22.07
N CYS A 21 2.93 27.26 21.91
CA CYS A 21 3.20 26.13 21.05
C CYS A 21 2.42 24.90 21.55
N ALA A 22 1.72 24.20 20.65
CA ALA A 22 0.91 23.03 20.99
C ALA A 22 1.74 21.85 21.54
N ALA A 23 3.03 21.76 21.19
CA ALA A 23 3.90 20.66 21.59
C ALA A 23 4.70 20.92 22.88
N CYS A 24 5.23 22.14 23.07
CA CYS A 24 6.15 22.46 24.18
C CYS A 24 5.72 23.64 25.05
N GLY A 25 4.62 24.32 24.73
CA GLY A 25 4.13 25.48 25.47
C GLY A 25 4.92 26.79 25.27
N ALA A 26 6.04 26.77 24.53
CA ALA A 26 6.83 27.97 24.25
C ALA A 26 6.01 29.07 23.54
N PRO A 27 6.26 30.36 23.82
CA PRO A 27 5.55 31.46 23.16
C PRO A 27 5.88 31.51 21.66
N VAL A 28 4.88 31.65 20.81
CA VAL A 28 5.02 31.77 19.35
C VAL A 28 4.10 32.87 18.83
N CYS A 29 4.61 33.77 17.99
CA CYS A 29 3.82 34.87 17.39
C CYS A 29 3.54 34.60 15.91
N LYS A 30 2.75 35.48 15.25
CA LYS A 30 2.44 35.34 13.82
C LYS A 30 3.66 35.33 12.89
N ASN A 31 4.78 35.94 13.31
CA ASN A 31 6.00 36.06 12.51
C ASN A 31 6.88 34.80 12.55
N CYS A 32 6.68 33.91 13.52
CA CYS A 32 7.51 32.70 13.68
C CYS A 32 6.72 31.40 13.89
N ARG A 33 5.37 31.46 13.94
CA ARG A 33 4.53 30.27 14.01
C ARG A 33 4.56 29.47 12.72
N ALA A 34 4.59 28.16 12.84
CA ALA A 34 4.30 27.24 11.76
C ALA A 34 2.97 26.52 12.02
N PHE A 35 2.31 26.08 10.95
CA PHE A 35 1.09 25.30 11.04
C PHE A 35 1.36 23.86 10.62
N VAL A 36 1.03 22.92 11.50
CA VAL A 36 1.06 21.49 11.21
C VAL A 36 -0.31 20.92 11.52
N ASN A 37 -1.07 20.53 10.50
CA ASN A 37 -2.46 20.06 10.66
C ASN A 37 -3.34 21.01 11.51
N GLY A 38 -3.15 22.32 11.37
CA GLY A 38 -3.88 23.34 12.14
C GLY A 38 -3.33 23.62 13.54
N LEU A 39 -2.34 22.86 14.01
CA LEU A 39 -1.64 23.13 15.28
C LEU A 39 -0.53 24.16 15.09
N ILE A 40 -0.40 25.06 16.06
CA ILE A 40 0.63 26.10 16.10
C ILE A 40 1.89 25.52 16.74
N LEU A 41 2.99 25.49 16.00
CA LEU A 41 4.29 25.01 16.49
C LEU A 41 5.37 26.09 16.41
N CYS A 42 6.33 26.04 17.34
CA CYS A 42 7.58 26.82 17.26
C CYS A 42 8.58 26.17 16.30
N SER A 43 9.62 26.91 15.90
CA SER A 43 10.65 26.44 14.96
C SER A 43 11.34 25.13 15.40
N ASN A 44 11.63 24.99 16.69
CA ASN A 44 12.27 23.78 17.22
C ASN A 44 11.34 22.56 17.11
N CYS A 45 10.09 22.69 17.52
CA CYS A 45 9.11 21.60 17.42
C CYS A 45 8.76 21.28 15.96
N ARG A 46 8.71 22.30 15.09
CA ARG A 46 8.57 22.11 13.65
C ARG A 46 9.72 21.27 13.09
N GLY A 47 10.97 21.58 13.42
CA GLY A 47 12.13 20.81 12.96
C GLY A 47 12.11 19.34 13.42
N GLN A 48 11.58 19.07 14.61
CA GLN A 48 11.37 17.70 15.09
C GLN A 48 10.31 16.96 14.26
N VAL A 49 9.20 17.62 13.91
CA VAL A 49 8.18 17.04 13.03
C VAL A 49 8.71 16.85 11.62
N GLU A 50 9.41 17.82 11.05
CA GLU A 50 9.99 17.72 9.70
C GLU A 50 11.01 16.59 9.60
N SER A 51 11.89 16.42 10.60
CA SER A 51 12.84 15.32 10.64
C SER A 51 12.16 13.96 10.82
N ALA A 52 11.09 13.87 11.62
CA ALA A 52 10.28 12.66 11.74
C ALA A 52 9.57 12.31 10.42
N VAL A 53 8.96 13.28 9.74
CA VAL A 53 8.30 13.10 8.44
C VAL A 53 9.33 12.71 7.37
N ALA A 54 10.50 13.34 7.35
CA ALA A 54 11.58 13.00 6.41
C ALA A 54 12.13 11.59 6.65
N ALA A 55 12.17 11.12 7.91
CA ALA A 55 12.57 9.75 8.24
C ALA A 55 11.56 8.70 7.73
N GLU A 56 10.26 9.03 7.70
CA GLU A 56 9.21 8.17 7.16
C GLU A 56 9.27 8.03 5.64
N GLN A 57 9.80 9.02 4.92
CA GLN A 57 9.76 9.04 3.46
C GLN A 57 10.72 8.01 2.81
N PRO A 58 10.26 7.26 1.79
CA PRO A 58 11.13 6.40 0.99
C PRO A 58 12.16 7.25 0.24
N GLY A 59 13.44 6.94 0.42
CA GLY A 59 14.49 7.49 -0.43
C GLY A 59 14.45 6.83 -1.82
N ALA A 60 15.08 7.46 -2.82
CA ALA A 60 15.12 6.94 -4.19
C ALA A 60 15.68 5.52 -4.30
N LEU A 61 16.67 5.16 -3.46
CA LEU A 61 17.22 3.81 -3.40
C LEU A 61 16.26 2.76 -2.80
N GLY A 62 15.25 3.18 -2.03
CA GLY A 62 14.32 2.25 -1.37
C GLY A 62 13.21 1.74 -2.30
N LEU A 63 12.93 2.44 -3.40
CA LEU A 63 11.83 2.11 -4.29
C LEU A 63 12.02 0.77 -5.04
N PRO A 64 13.20 0.42 -5.58
CA PRO A 64 13.42 -0.89 -6.20
C PRO A 64 13.22 -2.05 -5.23
N PHE A 65 13.70 -1.92 -4.00
CA PHE A 65 13.52 -2.95 -2.96
C PHE A 65 12.06 -3.07 -2.53
N ALA A 66 11.32 -1.96 -2.47
CA ALA A 66 9.89 -1.97 -2.22
C ALA A 66 9.12 -2.72 -3.32
N ILE A 67 9.46 -2.48 -4.60
CA ILE A 67 8.87 -3.21 -5.73
C ILE A 67 9.20 -4.70 -5.62
N ALA A 68 10.46 -5.07 -5.40
CA ALA A 68 10.88 -6.46 -5.27
C ALA A 68 10.14 -7.19 -4.13
N GLY A 69 10.04 -6.55 -2.96
CA GLY A 69 9.28 -7.09 -1.82
C GLY A 69 7.79 -7.27 -2.14
N GLY A 70 7.18 -6.29 -2.82
CA GLY A 70 5.80 -6.36 -3.27
C GLY A 70 5.55 -7.48 -4.28
N VAL A 71 6.42 -7.64 -5.28
CA VAL A 71 6.31 -8.68 -6.30
C VAL A 71 6.44 -10.08 -5.70
N VAL A 72 7.42 -10.30 -4.81
CA VAL A 72 7.57 -11.59 -4.11
C VAL A 72 6.31 -11.90 -3.31
N ALA A 73 5.80 -10.93 -2.54
CA ALA A 73 4.58 -11.11 -1.77
C ALA A 73 3.34 -11.36 -2.66
N ALA A 74 3.24 -10.69 -3.82
CA ALA A 74 2.17 -10.88 -4.79
C ALA A 74 2.19 -12.30 -5.39
N ILE A 75 3.37 -12.80 -5.78
CA ILE A 75 3.52 -14.16 -6.31
C ILE A 75 3.13 -15.19 -5.25
N VAL A 76 3.67 -15.05 -4.03
CA VAL A 76 3.41 -16.00 -2.93
C VAL A 76 1.92 -16.01 -2.55
N SER A 77 1.33 -14.83 -2.34
CA SER A 77 -0.08 -14.74 -1.94
C SER A 77 -1.03 -15.18 -3.06
N GLY A 78 -0.74 -14.86 -4.33
CA GLY A 78 -1.49 -15.34 -5.49
C GLY A 78 -1.42 -16.86 -5.64
N ALA A 79 -0.24 -17.46 -5.44
CA ALA A 79 -0.07 -18.91 -5.47
C ALA A 79 -0.83 -19.61 -4.33
N VAL A 80 -0.79 -19.04 -3.11
CA VAL A 80 -1.54 -19.55 -1.96
C VAL A 80 -3.05 -19.47 -2.22
N TRP A 81 -3.54 -18.35 -2.76
CA TRP A 81 -4.95 -18.22 -3.10
C TRP A 81 -5.38 -19.25 -4.16
N ALA A 82 -4.58 -19.42 -5.22
CA ALA A 82 -4.86 -20.42 -6.25
C ALA A 82 -4.88 -21.84 -5.68
N ALA A 83 -3.92 -22.20 -4.83
CA ALA A 83 -3.88 -23.51 -4.19
C ALA A 83 -5.15 -23.75 -3.34
N ILE A 84 -5.57 -22.77 -2.53
CA ILE A 84 -6.78 -22.90 -1.71
C ILE A 84 -8.02 -23.10 -2.59
N ALA A 85 -8.14 -22.35 -3.68
CA ALA A 85 -9.29 -22.47 -4.58
C ALA A 85 -9.31 -23.81 -5.33
N ILE A 86 -8.16 -24.27 -5.83
CA ILE A 86 -8.03 -25.53 -6.57
C ILE A 86 -8.34 -26.73 -5.66
N TYR A 87 -7.74 -26.80 -4.46
CA TYR A 87 -7.95 -27.94 -3.56
C TYR A 87 -9.27 -27.86 -2.79
N GLY A 88 -9.77 -26.64 -2.54
CA GLY A 88 -11.01 -26.40 -1.82
C GLY A 88 -12.27 -26.48 -2.68
N ASN A 89 -12.16 -26.53 -4.01
CA ASN A 89 -13.28 -26.45 -4.96
C ASN A 89 -14.22 -25.25 -4.72
N ALA A 90 -13.71 -24.18 -4.10
CA ALA A 90 -14.48 -23.01 -3.74
C ALA A 90 -13.65 -21.72 -3.89
N GLU A 91 -14.19 -20.75 -4.61
CA GLU A 91 -13.61 -19.42 -4.70
C GLU A 91 -14.05 -18.58 -3.50
N ILE A 92 -13.17 -18.50 -2.51
CA ILE A 92 -13.43 -17.76 -1.27
C ILE A 92 -13.00 -16.30 -1.46
N GLY A 93 -13.96 -15.43 -1.79
CA GLY A 93 -13.71 -14.02 -2.13
C GLY A 93 -12.94 -13.22 -1.07
N PHE A 94 -13.11 -13.50 0.23
CA PHE A 94 -12.40 -12.76 1.28
C PHE A 94 -10.88 -13.00 1.29
N ILE A 95 -10.37 -14.06 0.65
CA ILE A 95 -8.93 -14.32 0.53
C ILE A 95 -8.24 -13.19 -0.26
N ALA A 96 -8.95 -12.55 -1.19
CA ALA A 96 -8.43 -11.42 -1.95
C ALA A 96 -7.94 -10.28 -1.04
N ILE A 97 -8.61 -10.04 0.10
CA ILE A 97 -8.19 -9.04 1.08
C ILE A 97 -6.81 -9.39 1.64
N GLY A 98 -6.59 -10.67 1.94
CA GLY A 98 -5.29 -11.19 2.38
C GLY A 98 -4.21 -11.02 1.32
N VAL A 99 -4.52 -11.27 0.04
CA VAL A 99 -3.59 -11.02 -1.08
C VAL A 99 -3.18 -9.54 -1.14
N GLY A 100 -4.15 -8.64 -1.09
CA GLY A 100 -3.90 -7.20 -1.08
C GLY A 100 -3.07 -6.74 0.11
N PHE A 101 -3.42 -7.22 1.31
CA PHE A 101 -2.67 -6.95 2.54
C PHE A 101 -1.22 -7.44 2.45
N LEU A 102 -0.99 -8.68 2.01
CA LEU A 102 0.35 -9.26 1.90
C LEU A 102 1.19 -8.53 0.86
N ALA A 103 0.62 -8.15 -0.28
CA ALA A 103 1.32 -7.35 -1.28
C ALA A 103 1.75 -5.99 -0.70
N GLY A 104 0.84 -5.28 -0.02
CA GLY A 104 1.18 -4.01 0.65
C GLY A 104 2.22 -4.18 1.76
N TRP A 105 2.15 -5.28 2.51
CA TRP A 105 3.12 -5.62 3.54
C TRP A 105 4.51 -5.93 2.95
N GLY A 106 4.57 -6.64 1.83
CA GLY A 106 5.81 -6.89 1.09
C GLY A 106 6.47 -5.60 0.63
N VAL A 107 5.69 -4.66 0.10
CA VAL A 107 6.18 -3.32 -0.28
C VAL A 107 6.69 -2.56 0.94
N PHE A 108 5.95 -2.57 2.05
CA PHE A 108 6.32 -1.90 3.29
C PHE A 108 7.63 -2.44 3.88
N LEU A 109 7.80 -3.77 3.91
CA LEU A 109 9.04 -4.41 4.35
C LEU A 109 10.20 -4.10 3.39
N GLY A 110 9.97 -4.20 2.08
CA GLY A 110 10.98 -3.89 1.06
C GLY A 110 11.42 -2.42 1.07
N ALA A 111 10.53 -1.51 1.47
CA ALA A 111 10.85 -0.10 1.65
C ALA A 111 11.59 0.22 2.97
N GLY A 112 11.92 -0.78 3.80
CA GLY A 112 12.54 -0.57 5.10
C GLY A 112 11.60 0.02 6.14
N LYS A 113 10.33 -0.38 6.12
CA LYS A 113 9.25 0.13 7.00
C LYS A 113 8.92 1.61 6.81
N LYS A 114 9.27 2.16 5.64
CA LYS A 114 8.96 3.52 5.23
C LYS A 114 7.55 3.62 4.64
N ARG A 115 7.01 4.83 4.60
CA ARG A 115 5.62 5.12 4.22
C ARG A 115 5.57 6.30 3.26
N GLY A 116 4.59 6.29 2.36
CA GLY A 116 4.46 7.35 1.37
C GLY A 116 3.55 6.96 0.21
N VAL A 117 2.99 7.96 -0.46
CA VAL A 117 2.01 7.77 -1.53
C VAL A 117 2.57 6.94 -2.69
N GLN A 118 3.85 7.11 -3.02
CA GLN A 118 4.52 6.32 -4.06
C GLN A 118 4.50 4.82 -3.71
N LEU A 119 4.71 4.46 -2.44
CA LEU A 119 4.66 3.07 -1.99
C LEU A 119 3.22 2.53 -2.00
N GLN A 120 2.22 3.37 -1.76
CA GLN A 120 0.82 2.96 -1.85
C GLN A 120 0.44 2.57 -3.28
N VAL A 121 0.88 3.34 -4.28
CA VAL A 121 0.67 3.01 -5.70
C VAL A 121 1.37 1.69 -6.06
N VAL A 122 2.61 1.50 -5.62
CA VAL A 122 3.35 0.24 -5.84
C VAL A 122 2.66 -0.95 -5.17
N ALA A 123 2.16 -0.78 -3.94
CA ALA A 123 1.41 -1.80 -3.21
C ALA A 123 0.14 -2.22 -3.94
N VAL A 124 -0.63 -1.25 -4.45
CA VAL A 124 -1.83 -1.51 -5.26
C VAL A 124 -1.48 -2.24 -6.55
N ALA A 125 -0.42 -1.82 -7.26
CA ALA A 125 0.02 -2.50 -8.48
C ALA A 125 0.43 -3.95 -8.20
N CYS A 126 1.16 -4.21 -7.11
CA CYS A 126 1.54 -5.56 -6.69
C CYS A 126 0.32 -6.38 -6.26
N ALA A 127 -0.67 -5.78 -5.59
CA ALA A 127 -1.91 -6.47 -5.24
C ALA A 127 -2.69 -6.90 -6.49
N VAL A 128 -2.82 -6.02 -7.48
CA VAL A 128 -3.43 -6.36 -8.77
C VAL A 128 -2.69 -7.51 -9.44
N LEU A 129 -1.35 -7.48 -9.45
CA LEU A 129 -0.54 -8.59 -9.97
C LEU A 129 -0.84 -9.90 -9.25
N GLY A 130 -0.89 -9.90 -7.91
CA GLY A 130 -1.18 -11.10 -7.12
C GLY A 130 -2.58 -11.67 -7.38
N LEU A 131 -3.58 -10.81 -7.51
CA LEU A 131 -4.96 -11.19 -7.87
C LEU A 131 -5.02 -11.75 -9.30
N LEU A 132 -4.36 -11.11 -10.26
CA LEU A 132 -4.33 -11.61 -11.64
C LEU A 132 -3.65 -12.97 -11.73
N LEU A 133 -2.50 -13.16 -11.06
CA LEU A 133 -1.79 -14.43 -11.03
C LEU A 133 -2.64 -15.53 -10.39
N GLY A 134 -3.26 -15.24 -9.24
CA GLY A 134 -4.11 -16.22 -8.57
C GLY A 134 -5.29 -16.65 -9.43
N LYS A 135 -6.03 -15.70 -10.02
CA LYS A 135 -7.18 -16.01 -10.90
C LYS A 135 -6.73 -16.76 -12.16
N TYR A 136 -5.60 -16.37 -12.74
CA TYR A 136 -5.02 -17.08 -13.88
C TYR A 136 -4.75 -18.55 -13.57
N PHE A 137 -4.08 -18.87 -12.45
CA PHE A 137 -3.79 -20.26 -12.11
C PHE A 137 -5.04 -21.08 -11.84
N ILE A 138 -6.06 -20.49 -11.20
CA ILE A 138 -7.36 -21.15 -10.97
C ILE A 138 -8.02 -21.51 -12.31
N VAL A 139 -8.14 -20.53 -13.20
CA VAL A 139 -8.79 -20.71 -14.52
C VAL A 139 -7.97 -21.65 -15.41
N ALA A 140 -6.65 -21.49 -15.45
CA ALA A 140 -5.76 -22.34 -16.25
C ALA A 140 -5.84 -23.81 -15.81
N ASN A 141 -5.91 -24.07 -14.49
CA ASN A 141 -6.08 -25.42 -13.98
C ASN A 141 -7.47 -25.98 -14.34
N ALA A 142 -8.54 -25.19 -14.19
CA ALA A 142 -9.89 -25.60 -14.55
C ALA A 142 -10.03 -25.93 -16.06
N ILE A 143 -9.43 -25.13 -16.94
CA ILE A 143 -9.41 -25.38 -18.39
C ILE A 143 -8.63 -26.66 -18.69
N ARG A 144 -7.47 -26.86 -18.06
CA ARG A 144 -6.68 -28.08 -18.22
C ARG A 144 -7.48 -29.31 -17.82
N ASP A 145 -8.13 -29.29 -16.66
CA ASP A 145 -8.94 -30.41 -16.16
C ASP A 145 -10.11 -30.70 -17.10
N TYR A 146 -10.75 -29.68 -17.66
CA TYR A 146 -11.81 -29.83 -18.66
C TYR A 146 -11.32 -30.52 -19.95
N ILE A 147 -10.16 -30.12 -20.49
CA ILE A 147 -9.58 -30.71 -21.70
C ILE A 147 -9.20 -32.18 -21.48
N VAL A 148 -8.62 -32.49 -20.31
CA VAL A 148 -8.23 -33.86 -19.94
C VAL A 148 -9.46 -34.76 -19.82
N GLN A 149 -10.56 -34.26 -19.24
CA GLN A 149 -11.81 -35.01 -19.11
C GLN A 149 -12.47 -35.33 -20.47
N GLN A 150 -12.31 -34.46 -21.47
CA GLN A 150 -12.82 -34.68 -22.83
C GLN A 150 -11.95 -35.65 -23.66
N GLY A 151 -10.90 -36.23 -23.07
CA GLY A 151 -9.98 -37.15 -23.76
C GLY A 151 -9.04 -36.46 -24.75
N GLY A 152 -8.93 -35.13 -24.70
CA GLY A 152 -8.14 -34.33 -25.66
C GLY A 152 -6.62 -34.42 -25.47
N ALA A 153 -6.14 -34.74 -24.26
CA ALA A 153 -4.73 -35.00 -23.95
C ALA A 153 -4.59 -35.62 -22.54
N LYS A 154 -3.41 -36.13 -22.19
CA LYS A 154 -3.11 -36.51 -20.79
C LYS A 154 -2.75 -35.26 -19.97
N ALA A 155 -3.08 -35.25 -18.68
CA ALA A 155 -2.81 -34.11 -17.80
C ALA A 155 -1.34 -33.64 -17.87
N GLY A 156 -0.38 -34.55 -17.94
CA GLY A 156 1.05 -34.24 -17.98
C GLY A 156 1.56 -33.56 -19.26
N GLU A 157 0.77 -33.52 -20.34
CA GLU A 157 1.19 -32.98 -21.64
C GLU A 157 0.84 -31.49 -21.80
N ILE A 158 -0.16 -31.00 -21.05
CA ILE A 158 -0.62 -29.62 -21.11
C ILE A 158 0.05 -28.81 -20.00
N SER A 159 0.96 -27.92 -20.38
CA SER A 159 1.52 -26.91 -19.48
C SER A 159 0.48 -25.82 -19.17
N LEU A 160 0.44 -25.35 -17.92
CA LEU A 160 -0.42 -24.23 -17.52
C LEU A 160 -0.13 -22.97 -18.35
N PHE A 161 1.14 -22.76 -18.72
CA PHE A 161 1.63 -21.63 -19.50
C PHE A 161 1.46 -21.79 -21.02
N HIS A 162 0.61 -22.71 -21.46
CA HIS A 162 0.34 -22.87 -22.88
C HIS A 162 -0.27 -21.59 -23.46
N SER A 163 0.22 -21.16 -24.64
CA SER A 163 -0.19 -19.90 -25.26
C SER A 163 -1.70 -19.83 -25.53
N GLY A 164 -2.34 -20.95 -25.84
CA GLY A 164 -3.79 -21.05 -25.98
C GLY A 164 -4.55 -20.72 -24.68
N ILE A 165 -4.11 -21.25 -23.53
CA ILE A 165 -4.74 -20.98 -22.24
C ILE A 165 -4.56 -19.51 -21.86
N MET A 166 -3.35 -18.97 -22.04
CA MET A 166 -3.05 -17.56 -21.81
C MET A 166 -3.95 -16.65 -22.66
N LYS A 167 -4.06 -16.95 -23.96
CA LYS A 167 -4.91 -16.19 -24.89
C LYS A 167 -6.37 -16.22 -24.44
N ILE A 168 -6.91 -17.40 -24.14
CA ILE A 168 -8.29 -17.56 -23.65
C ILE A 168 -8.50 -16.73 -22.38
N PHE A 169 -7.56 -16.79 -21.43
CA PHE A 169 -7.64 -16.03 -20.19
C PHE A 169 -7.72 -14.52 -20.42
N PHE A 170 -6.79 -13.94 -21.20
CA PHE A 170 -6.76 -12.50 -21.42
C PHE A 170 -7.89 -12.00 -22.31
N GLU A 171 -8.36 -12.79 -23.28
CA GLU A 171 -9.51 -12.44 -24.12
C GLU A 171 -10.84 -12.52 -23.35
N ASN A 172 -10.92 -13.37 -22.33
CA ASN A 172 -12.15 -13.64 -21.57
C ASN A 172 -12.06 -13.22 -20.10
N ILE A 173 -11.09 -12.39 -19.71
CA ILE A 173 -10.87 -12.05 -18.30
C ILE A 173 -12.13 -11.45 -17.65
N GLY A 174 -12.90 -10.67 -18.42
CA GLY A 174 -14.14 -10.07 -17.95
C GLY A 174 -15.27 -11.07 -17.71
N SER A 175 -15.28 -12.24 -18.37
CA SER A 175 -16.29 -13.27 -18.12
C SER A 175 -15.92 -14.18 -16.95
N PHE A 176 -14.64 -14.30 -16.62
CA PHE A 176 -14.16 -15.00 -15.42
C PHE A 176 -14.31 -14.19 -14.13
N LEU A 177 -14.54 -12.87 -14.25
CA LEU A 177 -14.82 -11.99 -13.13
C LEU A 177 -16.32 -11.82 -12.96
N SER A 178 -16.84 -12.32 -11.84
CA SER A 178 -18.21 -12.05 -11.43
C SER A 178 -18.35 -10.59 -10.96
N PRO A 179 -19.54 -9.99 -11.05
CA PRO A 179 -19.79 -8.67 -10.44
C PRO A 179 -19.47 -8.64 -8.93
N TRP A 180 -19.56 -9.78 -8.25
CA TRP A 180 -19.22 -9.91 -6.84
C TRP A 180 -17.71 -9.78 -6.58
N ASP A 181 -16.86 -10.15 -7.54
CA ASP A 181 -15.41 -10.02 -7.42
C ASP A 181 -14.96 -8.56 -7.34
N ALA A 182 -15.72 -7.62 -7.91
CA ALA A 182 -15.43 -6.19 -7.83
C ALA A 182 -15.37 -5.68 -6.38
N LEU A 183 -16.24 -6.20 -5.51
CA LEU A 183 -16.24 -5.89 -4.08
C LEU A 183 -14.92 -6.33 -3.43
N TRP A 184 -14.52 -7.58 -3.66
CA TRP A 184 -13.33 -8.15 -3.05
C TRP A 184 -12.05 -7.52 -3.59
N VAL A 185 -12.00 -7.22 -4.89
CA VAL A 185 -10.92 -6.46 -5.50
C VAL A 185 -10.82 -5.09 -4.84
N PHE A 186 -11.92 -4.35 -4.71
CA PHE A 186 -11.90 -3.04 -4.06
C PHE A 186 -11.37 -3.11 -2.62
N LEU A 187 -11.82 -4.09 -1.83
CA LEU A 187 -11.34 -4.30 -0.46
C LEU A 187 -9.85 -4.69 -0.43
N ALA A 188 -9.39 -5.52 -1.37
CA ALA A 188 -7.99 -5.90 -1.50
C ALA A 188 -7.09 -4.70 -1.85
N LEU A 189 -7.50 -3.86 -2.80
CA LEU A 189 -6.76 -2.64 -3.15
C LEU A 189 -6.75 -1.67 -1.96
N GLY A 190 -7.88 -1.55 -1.25
CA GLY A 190 -7.98 -0.76 -0.03
C GLY A 190 -7.09 -1.28 1.10
N ALA A 191 -6.90 -2.59 1.22
CA ALA A 191 -5.97 -3.19 2.17
C ALA A 191 -4.51 -2.92 1.77
N ALA A 192 -4.17 -3.12 0.49
CA ALA A 192 -2.83 -2.84 -0.03
C ALA A 192 -2.44 -1.36 0.15
N TRP A 193 -3.36 -0.44 -0.15
CA TRP A 193 -3.16 1.01 -0.05
C TRP A 193 -2.91 1.49 1.38
N ARG A 194 -3.61 0.92 2.37
CA ARG A 194 -3.53 1.36 3.77
C ARG A 194 -2.21 1.00 4.44
N VAL A 195 -1.54 -0.07 4.01
CA VAL A 195 -0.33 -0.56 4.68
C VAL A 195 0.82 0.45 4.66
N PRO A 196 1.23 1.03 3.50
CA PRO A 196 2.28 2.04 3.46
C PRO A 196 1.76 3.49 3.53
N GLN A 197 0.57 3.72 4.10
CA GLN A 197 -0.03 5.05 4.19
C GLN A 197 0.80 5.98 5.09
N PRO A 198 1.19 7.17 4.62
CA PRO A 198 1.99 8.11 5.43
C PRO A 198 1.23 8.56 6.67
N SER A 199 1.97 8.92 7.73
CA SER A 199 1.37 9.67 8.83
C SER A 199 0.84 10.99 8.24
N GLY A 200 -0.42 11.35 8.48
CA GLY A 200 -1.06 12.52 7.86
C GLY A 200 -0.49 13.87 8.32
N LEU A 201 0.75 13.90 8.79
CA LEU A 201 1.49 15.08 9.23
C LEU A 201 2.04 15.81 8.02
N HIS A 202 1.43 16.94 7.69
CA HIS A 202 1.93 17.86 6.66
C HIS A 202 2.30 19.19 7.31
N VAL A 203 3.54 19.63 7.07
CA VAL A 203 4.02 20.94 7.51
C VAL A 203 3.67 21.95 6.43
N SER A 204 2.85 22.95 6.79
CA SER A 204 2.38 24.02 5.88
C SER A 204 3.16 25.31 6.09
#